data_AF-A0AAV0HA75-F1
#
_entry.id   AF-A0AAV0HA75-F1
#
_cell.length_a   1.000
_cell.length_b   1.000
_cell.length_c   1.000
_cell.angle_alpha   90.00
_cell.angle_beta   90.00
_cell.angle_gamma   90.00
#
_symmetry.space_group_name_H-M   'P 1'
#
loop_
_entity.id
_entity.type
_entity.pdbx_description
1 polymer ?
#
loop_
_entity_poly.entity_id
_entity_poly.type
_entity_poly.pdbx_seq_one_letter_code
_entity_poly.pdbx_strand_id
1 'polypeptide(L)'
;MQELKANMAVLGKEASAALAAVEAQQQRLTFQRLVSLVEGEKNYHLRLGAILSEVETEATHPFYAESDKELSLAVGDFIVVRKVMPSGWSEGECKGKSGWFPSAYVERRQRIPTAN
;
A
#
# COMPACT_ATOMS: atom_id res chain seq x y z
N MET A 1 31.69 -14.29 -58.50
CA MET A 1 32.02 -13.11 -57.65
C MET A 1 30.84 -12.20 -57.37
N GLN A 2 29.94 -11.95 -58.35
CA GLN A 2 28.79 -11.04 -58.19
C GLN A 2 27.69 -11.61 -57.27
N GLU A 3 27.38 -12.91 -57.39
CA GLU A 3 26.45 -13.61 -56.48
C GLU A 3 26.92 -13.63 -55.03
N LEU A 4 28.21 -13.86 -54.78
CA LEU A 4 28.75 -13.89 -53.41
C LEU A 4 28.57 -12.52 -52.71
N LYS A 5 28.75 -11.42 -53.44
CA LYS A 5 28.49 -10.06 -52.94
C LYS A 5 27.01 -9.82 -52.67
N ALA A 6 26.13 -10.30 -53.55
CA ALA A 6 24.69 -10.18 -53.36
C ALA A 6 24.21 -10.96 -52.12
N ASN A 7 24.67 -12.19 -51.95
CA ASN A 7 24.33 -13.02 -50.79
C ASN A 7 24.82 -12.40 -49.47
N MET A 8 26.03 -11.83 -49.46
CA MET A 8 26.57 -11.16 -48.27
C MET A 8 25.78 -9.88 -47.91
N ALA A 9 25.28 -9.15 -48.92
CA ALA A 9 24.44 -7.97 -48.69
C ALA A 9 23.06 -8.34 -48.12
N VAL A 10 22.46 -9.44 -48.61
CA VAL A 10 21.20 -9.98 -48.07
C VAL A 10 21.39 -10.41 -46.62
N LEU A 11 22.45 -11.18 -46.34
CA LEU A 11 22.76 -11.64 -44.98
C LEU A 11 22.97 -10.47 -44.00
N GLY A 12 23.66 -9.40 -44.44
CA GLY A 12 23.84 -8.19 -43.63
C GLY A 12 22.53 -7.46 -43.33
N LYS A 13 21.62 -7.39 -44.32
CA LYS A 13 20.28 -6.81 -44.13
C LYS A 13 19.43 -7.64 -43.18
N GLU A 14 19.47 -8.96 -43.31
CA GLU A 14 18.77 -9.90 -42.42
C GLU A 14 19.32 -9.83 -40.99
N ALA A 15 20.64 -9.80 -40.82
CA ALA A 15 21.27 -9.64 -39.52
C ALA A 15 20.88 -8.32 -38.85
N SER A 16 20.87 -7.21 -39.61
CA SER A 16 20.42 -5.91 -39.10
C SER A 16 18.94 -5.93 -38.69
N ALA A 17 18.08 -6.58 -39.48
CA ALA A 17 16.66 -6.70 -39.17
C ALA A 17 16.42 -7.57 -37.92
N ALA A 18 17.16 -8.66 -37.77
CA ALA A 18 17.10 -9.52 -36.61
C ALA A 18 17.52 -8.79 -35.33
N LEU A 19 18.63 -8.03 -35.38
CA LEU A 19 19.08 -7.22 -34.23
C LEU A 19 18.04 -6.17 -33.83
N ALA A 20 17.45 -5.47 -34.80
CA ALA A 20 16.39 -4.49 -34.53
C ALA A 20 15.13 -5.15 -33.93
N ALA A 21 14.77 -6.35 -34.38
CA ALA A 21 13.64 -7.10 -33.85
C ALA A 21 13.89 -7.54 -32.38
N VAL A 22 15.10 -8.00 -32.08
CA VAL A 22 15.52 -8.36 -30.70
C VAL A 22 15.47 -7.13 -29.80
N GLU A 23 16.00 -5.98 -30.24
CA GLU A 23 15.94 -4.75 -29.47
C GLU A 23 14.51 -4.29 -29.20
N ALA A 24 13.64 -4.29 -30.22
CA ALA A 24 12.24 -3.96 -30.06
C ALA A 24 11.49 -4.95 -29.15
N GLN A 25 11.87 -6.23 -29.15
CA GLN A 25 11.34 -7.21 -28.20
C GLN A 25 11.83 -6.94 -26.77
N GLN A 26 13.11 -6.63 -26.60
CA GLN A 26 13.71 -6.31 -25.30
C GLN A 26 13.06 -5.05 -24.69
N GLN A 27 12.81 -4.02 -25.51
CA GLN A 27 12.13 -2.80 -25.09
C GLN A 27 10.70 -3.08 -24.64
N ARG A 28 9.93 -3.86 -25.41
CA ARG A 28 8.55 -4.25 -25.05
C ARG A 28 8.51 -5.03 -23.74
N LEU A 29 9.40 -6.02 -23.58
CA LEU A 29 9.46 -6.83 -22.35
C LEU A 29 9.89 -5.99 -21.15
N THR A 30 10.87 -5.11 -21.33
CA THR A 30 11.32 -4.19 -20.27
C THR A 30 10.19 -3.27 -19.84
N PHE A 31 9.45 -2.70 -20.79
CA PHE A 31 8.30 -1.86 -20.49
C PHE A 31 7.22 -2.63 -19.72
N GLN A 32 6.86 -3.83 -20.16
CA GLN A 32 5.90 -4.68 -19.45
C GLN A 32 6.34 -4.98 -18.01
N ARG A 33 7.62 -5.27 -17.78
CA ARG A 33 8.16 -5.49 -16.43
C ARG A 33 8.05 -4.23 -15.56
N LEU A 34 8.34 -3.06 -16.10
CA LEU A 34 8.20 -1.78 -15.38
C LEU A 34 6.76 -1.52 -14.99
N VAL A 35 5.81 -1.77 -15.91
CA VAL A 35 4.38 -1.65 -15.61
C VAL A 35 3.99 -2.58 -14.46
N SER A 36 4.36 -3.86 -14.53
CA SER A 36 4.07 -4.82 -13.46
C SER A 36 4.69 -4.44 -12.12
N LEU A 37 5.90 -3.86 -12.11
CA LEU A 37 6.54 -3.35 -10.89
C LEU A 37 5.74 -2.19 -10.28
N VAL A 38 5.33 -1.22 -11.08
CA VAL A 38 4.55 -0.06 -10.63
C VAL A 38 3.16 -0.48 -10.12
N GLU A 39 2.51 -1.41 -10.82
CA GLU A 39 1.24 -1.97 -10.39
C GLU A 39 1.38 -2.76 -9.08
N GLY A 40 2.46 -3.52 -8.92
CA GLY A 40 2.81 -4.19 -7.68
C GLY A 40 2.96 -3.22 -6.51
N GLU A 41 3.70 -2.13 -6.71
CA GLU A 41 3.91 -1.09 -5.69
C GLU A 41 2.60 -0.40 -5.30
N LYS A 42 1.78 -0.03 -6.29
CA LYS A 42 0.45 0.54 -6.05
C LYS A 42 -0.41 -0.40 -5.22
N ASN A 43 -0.44 -1.69 -5.57
CA ASN A 43 -1.22 -2.69 -4.85
C ASN A 43 -0.72 -2.89 -3.41
N TYR A 44 0.60 -2.86 -3.21
CA TYR A 44 1.21 -2.91 -1.89
C TYR A 44 0.75 -1.74 -1.02
N HIS A 45 0.81 -0.51 -1.53
CA HIS A 45 0.35 0.67 -0.80
C HIS A 45 -1.15 0.65 -0.52
N LEU A 46 -1.97 0.22 -1.48
CA LEU A 46 -3.41 0.06 -1.26
C LEU A 46 -3.70 -0.94 -0.15
N ARG A 47 -2.97 -2.06 -0.13
CA ARG A 47 -3.10 -3.08 0.93
C ARG A 47 -2.66 -2.56 2.29
N LEU A 48 -1.54 -1.85 2.36
CA LEU A 48 -1.10 -1.19 3.60
C LEU A 48 -2.13 -0.16 4.08
N GLY A 49 -2.64 0.67 3.17
CA GLY A 49 -3.68 1.66 3.48
C GLY A 49 -4.95 1.00 4.03
N ALA A 50 -5.38 -0.11 3.44
CA ALA A 50 -6.52 -0.88 3.94
C ALA A 50 -6.27 -1.42 5.35
N ILE A 51 -5.12 -2.07 5.59
CA ILE A 51 -4.76 -2.60 6.91
C ILE A 51 -4.68 -1.49 7.96
N LEU A 52 -4.05 -0.36 7.63
CA LEU A 52 -3.98 0.78 8.54
C LEU A 52 -5.36 1.37 8.81
N SER A 53 -6.24 1.45 7.80
CA SER A 53 -7.61 1.95 7.97
C SER A 53 -8.50 1.05 8.84
N GLU A 54 -8.24 -0.26 8.88
CA GLU A 54 -8.95 -1.19 9.77
C GLU A 54 -8.53 -1.01 11.24
N VAL A 55 -7.34 -0.45 11.47
CA VAL A 55 -6.72 -0.32 12.78
C VAL A 55 -6.83 1.11 13.33
N GLU A 56 -6.98 2.13 12.48
CA GLU A 56 -7.13 3.54 12.86
C GLU A 56 -8.52 3.82 13.45
N THR A 57 -8.61 3.81 14.78
CA THR A 57 -9.75 4.32 15.53
C THR A 57 -9.38 5.67 16.13
N GLU A 58 -10.25 6.66 16.05
CA GLU A 58 -10.02 8.01 16.56
C GLU A 58 -10.91 8.28 17.78
N ALA A 59 -10.34 8.88 18.82
CA ALA A 59 -11.13 9.34 19.96
C ALA A 59 -11.99 10.55 19.56
N THR A 60 -13.31 10.39 19.67
CA THR A 60 -14.29 11.45 19.43
C THR A 60 -14.61 12.22 20.72
N HIS A 61 -14.34 11.61 21.86
CA HIS A 61 -14.58 12.19 23.19
C HIS A 61 -13.33 12.03 24.07
N PRO A 62 -13.05 13.00 24.95
CA PRO A 62 -11.97 12.85 25.91
C PRO A 62 -12.35 11.81 26.97
N PHE A 63 -11.37 11.03 27.41
CA PHE A 63 -11.50 10.10 28.53
C PHE A 63 -10.28 10.24 29.43
N TYR A 64 -10.50 10.38 30.73
CA TYR A 64 -9.42 10.51 31.71
C TYR A 64 -9.36 9.22 32.52
N ALA A 65 -8.24 8.50 32.42
CA ALA A 65 -8.02 7.29 33.18
C ALA A 65 -8.04 7.58 34.69
N GLU A 66 -8.81 6.78 35.42
CA GLU A 66 -8.89 6.83 36.89
C GLU A 66 -8.01 5.73 37.52
N SER A 67 -7.49 4.80 36.71
CA SER A 67 -6.66 3.69 37.11
C SER A 67 -5.47 3.49 36.16
N ASP A 68 -4.38 2.90 36.64
CA ASP A 68 -3.22 2.53 35.82
C ASP A 68 -3.53 1.49 34.73
N LYS A 69 -4.71 0.86 34.80
CA LYS A 69 -5.20 -0.08 33.78
C LYS A 69 -5.94 0.61 32.64
N GLU A 70 -6.30 1.88 32.81
CA GLU A 70 -7.08 2.65 31.86
C GLU A 70 -6.20 3.54 31.00
N LEU A 71 -6.66 3.83 29.79
CA LEU A 71 -5.94 4.65 28.82
C LEU A 71 -6.64 6.00 28.67
N SER A 72 -5.99 7.07 29.11
CA SER A 72 -6.50 8.42 28.85
C SER A 72 -6.47 8.75 27.35
N LEU A 73 -7.58 9.31 26.85
CA LEU A 73 -7.77 9.69 25.46
C LEU A 73 -8.04 11.19 25.35
N ALA A 74 -7.43 11.85 24.38
CA ALA A 74 -7.82 13.18 23.92
C ALA A 74 -8.55 13.10 22.58
N VAL A 75 -9.45 14.03 22.30
CA VAL A 75 -10.12 14.11 21.00
C VAL A 75 -9.09 14.22 19.88
N GLY A 76 -9.22 13.40 18.85
CA GLY A 76 -8.26 13.31 17.74
C GLY A 76 -7.09 12.36 17.98
N ASP A 77 -7.00 11.71 19.14
CA ASP A 77 -6.01 10.67 19.37
C ASP A 77 -6.32 9.45 18.52
N PHE A 78 -5.27 8.86 17.94
CA PHE A 78 -5.35 7.59 17.22
C PHE A 78 -5.07 6.43 18.16
N ILE A 79 -5.97 5.47 18.19
CA ILE A 79 -5.94 4.30 19.06
C ILE A 79 -5.95 3.04 18.21
N VAL A 80 -4.97 2.18 18.48
CA VAL A 80 -4.94 0.81 17.96
C VAL A 80 -5.78 -0.05 18.88
N VAL A 81 -7.01 -0.35 18.50
CA VAL A 81 -7.91 -1.21 19.28
C VAL A 81 -7.44 -2.66 19.15
N ARG A 82 -7.07 -3.29 20.27
CA ARG A 82 -6.61 -4.69 20.33
C ARG A 82 -7.74 -5.65 20.68
N LYS A 83 -8.65 -5.24 21.55
CA LYS A 83 -9.74 -6.07 22.04
C LYS A 83 -10.98 -5.25 22.34
N VAL A 84 -12.15 -5.76 21.95
CA VAL A 84 -13.46 -5.17 22.29
C VAL A 84 -14.22 -6.16 23.16
N MET A 85 -14.69 -5.70 24.31
CA MET A 85 -15.50 -6.50 25.24
C MET A 85 -17.00 -6.20 25.04
N PRO A 86 -17.88 -7.21 25.19
CA PRO A 86 -19.34 -7.01 25.12
C PRO A 86 -19.89 -6.03 26.18
N SER A 87 -19.12 -5.74 27.23
CA SER A 87 -19.45 -4.76 28.28
C SER A 87 -19.39 -3.31 27.81
N GLY A 88 -18.95 -3.04 26.58
CA GLY A 88 -18.77 -1.68 26.06
C GLY A 88 -17.39 -1.08 26.33
N TRP A 89 -16.45 -1.89 26.82
CA TRP A 89 -15.04 -1.49 27.02
C TRP A 89 -14.15 -2.04 25.91
N SER A 90 -13.15 -1.28 25.52
CA SER A 90 -12.10 -1.69 24.59
C SER A 90 -10.73 -1.51 25.21
N GLU A 91 -9.80 -2.40 24.85
CA GLU A 91 -8.38 -2.28 25.14
C GLU A 91 -7.67 -1.87 23.87
N GLY A 92 -6.75 -0.91 24.00
CA GLY A 92 -5.95 -0.46 22.88
C GLY A 92 -4.69 0.25 23.31
N GLU A 93 -3.95 0.73 22.32
CA GLU A 93 -2.71 1.47 22.53
C GLU A 93 -2.79 2.85 21.86
N CYS A 94 -2.36 3.88 22.59
CA CYS A 94 -2.20 5.24 22.10
C CYS A 94 -0.90 5.84 22.66
N LYS A 95 -0.08 6.47 21.79
CA LYS A 95 1.17 7.16 22.19
C LYS A 95 2.11 6.29 23.04
N GLY A 96 2.19 4.98 22.76
CA GLY A 96 3.03 4.02 23.48
C GLY A 96 2.49 3.60 24.86
N LYS A 97 1.25 3.98 25.21
CA LYS A 97 0.55 3.55 26.42
C LYS A 97 -0.61 2.64 26.04
N SER A 98 -0.79 1.57 26.81
CA SER A 98 -1.87 0.61 26.62
C SER A 98 -2.80 0.62 27.81
N GLY A 99 -4.09 0.45 27.56
CA GLY A 99 -5.09 0.38 28.62
C GLY A 99 -6.51 0.32 28.09
N TRP A 100 -7.43 0.29 29.04
CA TRP A 100 -8.87 0.20 28.80
C TRP A 100 -9.52 1.56 28.66
N PHE A 101 -10.50 1.65 27.77
CA PHE A 101 -11.33 2.84 27.56
C PHE A 101 -12.74 2.44 27.09
N PRO A 102 -13.74 3.31 27.22
CA PRO A 102 -15.08 3.05 26.71
C PRO A 102 -15.11 3.00 25.18
N SER A 103 -15.64 1.92 24.61
CA SER A 103 -15.73 1.74 23.15
C SER A 103 -16.55 2.83 22.46
N ALA A 104 -17.49 3.45 23.16
CA ALA A 104 -18.35 4.51 22.63
C ALA A 104 -17.63 5.85 22.43
N TYR A 105 -16.43 6.02 22.99
CA TYR A 105 -15.67 7.27 22.96
C TYR A 105 -14.71 7.35 21.77
N VAL A 106 -14.68 6.27 20.97
CA VAL A 106 -13.82 6.13 19.81
C VAL A 106 -14.65 5.73 18.61
N GLU A 107 -14.26 6.17 17.43
CA GLU A 107 -14.93 5.85 16.17
C GLU A 107 -13.91 5.40 15.13
N ARG A 108 -14.27 4.38 14.34
CA ARG A 108 -13.41 3.94 13.23
C ARG A 108 -13.34 5.03 12.19
N ARG A 109 -12.14 5.51 11.89
CA ARG A 109 -11.97 6.56 10.90
C ARG A 109 -12.14 5.97 9.51
N GLN A 110 -13.35 6.05 8.94
CA GLN A 110 -13.53 5.83 7.51
C GLN A 110 -12.88 7.01 6.78
N ARG A 111 -11.67 6.82 6.27
CA ARG A 111 -11.14 7.73 5.24
C ARG A 111 -11.97 7.53 3.97
N ILE A 112 -13.13 8.16 3.90
CA ILE A 112 -13.80 8.39 2.63
C ILE A 112 -12.94 9.42 1.92
N PRO A 113 -12.30 9.12 0.77
CA PRO A 113 -11.61 10.15 0.02
C PRO A 113 -12.69 11.10 -0.49
N THR A 114 -12.79 12.29 0.09
CA THR A 114 -13.56 13.37 -0.53
C THR A 114 -12.77 13.80 -1.75
N ALA A 115 -13.07 13.18 -2.88
CA ALA A 115 -12.63 13.64 -4.19
C ALA A 115 -13.30 15.00 -4.43
N ASN A 116 -12.51 16.07 -4.41
CA ASN A 116 -12.85 17.36 -5.00
C ASN A 116 -12.11 17.50 -6.32
#